data_AF-A0A9C9XS70-F1
#
_entry.id   AF-A0A9C9XS70-F1
#
_cell.length_a   1.000
_cell.length_b   1.000
_cell.length_c   1.000
_cell.angle_alpha   90.00
_cell.angle_beta   90.00
_cell.angle_gamma   90.00
#
_symmetry.space_group_name_H-M   'P 1'
#
loop_
_entity.id
_entity.type
_entity.pdbx_description
1 polymer ?
#
loop_
_entity_poly.entity_id
_entity_poly.type
_entity_poly.pdbx_seq_one_letter_code
_entity_poly.pdbx_strand_id
1 'polypeptide(L)'
;VLDKDACSSECLEAIKGACKYDAIDTDMKAETFTINVGSIVWATGWNPYDPTKLDNLKFNSSPAIITNMMMERMAADNGPTGGKILRPGDDKEPESFAFVQCAGSRDENHLEHCSYICCMATFKQMTYIREQYPEAKIYVFYIDLRTPGRYEKFREKLMDDANAEFIKGKVADIIAEDDGGVTVVAENALTGTKVQQKVDMCILATGMQPALGEQAGALGVTTDGNGFVVSEPEKGMIAAGCAKSSADVYTCGQSSTAAALKAIQIGR
;
A
#
# COMPACT_ATOMS: atom_id res chain seq x y z
N VAL A 1 -9.09 12.64 -18.64
CA VAL A 1 -9.47 13.47 -17.46
C VAL A 1 -8.51 14.62 -17.42
N LEU A 2 -9.02 15.85 -17.34
CA LEU A 2 -8.19 17.05 -17.22
C LEU A 2 -8.22 17.51 -15.77
N ASP A 3 -7.05 17.64 -15.16
CA ASP A 3 -6.91 18.42 -13.93
C ASP A 3 -6.79 19.89 -14.34
N LYS A 4 -7.91 20.60 -14.24
CA LYS A 4 -8.00 22.00 -14.69
C LYS A 4 -7.14 22.92 -13.84
N ASP A 5 -6.98 22.61 -12.56
CA ASP A 5 -6.23 23.45 -11.62
C ASP A 5 -4.72 23.35 -11.88
N ALA A 6 -4.27 22.26 -12.52
CA ALA A 6 -2.90 22.08 -12.97
C ALA A 6 -2.59 22.70 -14.36
N CYS A 7 -3.57 23.28 -15.06
CA CYS A 7 -3.42 23.76 -16.43
C CYS A 7 -3.65 25.27 -16.57
N SER A 8 -2.73 25.97 -17.24
CA SER A 8 -2.98 27.34 -17.71
C SER A 8 -3.95 27.35 -18.89
N SER A 9 -4.54 28.51 -19.21
CA SER A 9 -5.40 28.67 -20.39
C SER A 9 -4.68 28.30 -21.69
N GLU A 10 -3.40 28.65 -21.81
CA GLU A 10 -2.56 28.29 -22.97
C GLU A 10 -2.35 26.78 -23.06
N CYS A 11 -2.18 26.10 -21.92
CA CYS A 11 -2.07 24.65 -21.84
C CYS A 11 -3.36 23.97 -22.33
N LEU A 12 -4.52 24.46 -21.88
CA LEU A 12 -5.83 23.92 -22.28
C LEU A 12 -6.07 24.05 -23.80
N GLU A 13 -5.73 25.20 -24.38
CA GLU A 13 -5.83 25.40 -25.84
C GLU A 13 -4.87 24.49 -26.61
N ALA A 14 -3.64 24.32 -26.13
CA ALA A 14 -2.68 23.40 -26.75
C ALA A 14 -3.16 21.94 -26.69
N ILE A 15 -3.70 21.52 -25.56
CA ILE A 15 -4.29 20.18 -25.37
C ILE A 15 -5.45 19.98 -26.36
N LYS A 16 -6.37 20.95 -26.46
CA LYS A 16 -7.51 20.90 -27.38
C LYS A 16 -7.04 20.83 -28.84
N GLY A 17 -6.10 21.68 -29.24
CA GLY A 17 -5.53 21.71 -30.58
C GLY A 17 -4.76 20.44 -30.97
N ALA A 18 -4.20 19.71 -30.01
CA ALA A 18 -3.54 18.42 -30.25
C ALA A 18 -4.52 17.27 -30.52
N CYS A 19 -5.80 17.42 -30.14
CA CYS A 19 -6.81 16.38 -30.30
C CYS A 19 -7.33 16.31 -31.74
N LYS A 20 -6.99 15.24 -32.47
CA LYS A 20 -7.48 15.01 -33.84
C LYS A 20 -8.95 14.62 -33.93
N TYR A 21 -9.58 14.31 -32.80
CA TYR A 21 -10.92 13.71 -32.72
C TYR A 21 -11.99 14.65 -32.17
N ASP A 22 -11.63 15.91 -31.89
CA ASP A 22 -12.51 16.92 -31.29
C ASP A 22 -13.21 16.41 -30.01
N ALA A 23 -12.51 15.58 -29.23
CA ALA A 23 -13.05 14.89 -28.05
C ALA A 23 -12.84 15.68 -26.74
N ILE A 24 -12.19 16.85 -26.80
CA ILE A 24 -11.79 17.61 -25.62
C ILE A 24 -12.78 18.76 -25.40
N ASP A 25 -13.64 18.55 -24.42
CA ASP A 25 -14.54 19.57 -23.90
C ASP A 25 -13.99 20.13 -22.58
N THR A 26 -13.39 21.33 -22.65
CA THR A 26 -12.88 22.07 -21.48
C THR A 26 -13.98 22.67 -20.63
N ASP A 27 -15.20 22.74 -21.13
CA ASP A 27 -16.37 23.30 -20.46
C ASP A 27 -17.31 22.23 -19.90
N MET A 28 -16.97 20.94 -20.09
CA MET A 28 -17.71 19.80 -19.56
C MET A 28 -17.98 20.00 -18.06
N LYS A 29 -19.27 19.90 -17.70
CA LYS A 29 -19.76 20.09 -16.33
C LYS A 29 -20.12 18.73 -15.72
N ALA A 30 -20.03 18.66 -14.40
CA ALA A 30 -20.54 17.50 -13.67
C ALA A 30 -22.05 17.39 -13.90
N GLU A 31 -22.51 16.20 -14.28
CA GLU A 31 -23.92 15.87 -14.43
C GLU A 31 -24.39 15.04 -13.25
N THR A 32 -25.61 15.29 -12.79
CA THR A 32 -26.27 14.48 -11.77
C THR A 32 -27.44 13.77 -12.41
N PHE A 33 -27.53 12.46 -12.20
CA PHE A 33 -28.63 11.63 -12.67
C PHE A 33 -29.07 10.67 -11.57
N THR A 34 -30.34 10.26 -11.63
CA THR A 34 -30.94 9.36 -10.64
C THR A 34 -31.07 7.97 -11.23
N ILE A 35 -30.60 6.96 -10.49
CA ILE A 35 -30.78 5.54 -10.85
C ILE A 35 -31.58 4.88 -9.74
N ASN A 36 -32.66 4.19 -10.10
CA ASN A 36 -33.40 3.33 -9.19
C ASN A 36 -32.73 1.96 -9.14
N VAL A 37 -32.25 1.56 -7.97
CA VAL A 37 -31.55 0.28 -7.76
C VAL A 37 -32.16 -0.47 -6.58
N GLY A 38 -32.15 -1.80 -6.65
CA GLY A 38 -32.60 -2.67 -5.53
C GLY A 38 -31.50 -2.92 -4.49
N SER A 39 -30.23 -2.74 -4.86
CA SER A 39 -29.09 -2.97 -3.98
C SER A 39 -27.86 -2.20 -4.45
N ILE A 40 -26.95 -1.88 -3.53
CA ILE A 40 -25.67 -1.21 -3.76
C ILE A 40 -24.54 -2.10 -3.24
N VAL A 41 -23.52 -2.32 -4.08
CA VAL A 41 -22.28 -3.03 -3.69
C VAL A 41 -21.15 -2.02 -3.49
N TRP A 42 -20.67 -1.90 -2.26
CA TRP A 42 -19.52 -1.10 -1.87
C TRP A 42 -18.23 -1.88 -2.12
N ALA A 43 -17.59 -1.61 -3.25
CA ALA A 43 -16.28 -2.16 -3.63
C ALA A 43 -15.22 -1.05 -3.74
N THR A 44 -15.27 -0.07 -2.84
CA THR A 44 -14.45 1.15 -2.84
C THR A 44 -12.97 0.92 -2.59
N GLY A 45 -12.61 -0.28 -2.13
CA GLY A 45 -11.21 -0.69 -1.97
C GLY A 45 -10.55 -0.07 -0.74
N TRP A 46 -9.29 0.29 -0.89
CA TRP A 46 -8.42 0.75 0.18
C TRP A 46 -7.44 1.81 -0.33
N ASN A 47 -6.91 2.60 0.59
CA ASN A 47 -5.81 3.53 0.35
C ASN A 47 -4.57 3.08 1.15
N PRO A 48 -3.35 3.32 0.67
CA PRO A 48 -2.15 3.15 1.48
C PRO A 48 -2.20 4.04 2.71
N TYR A 49 -1.72 3.53 3.85
CA TYR A 49 -1.55 4.36 5.03
C TYR A 49 -0.47 5.42 4.77
N ASP A 50 -0.76 6.64 5.22
CA ASP A 50 0.11 7.80 5.05
C ASP A 50 1.36 7.66 5.94
N PRO A 51 2.56 7.45 5.35
CA PRO A 51 3.77 7.26 6.12
C PRO A 51 4.24 8.54 6.82
N THR A 52 3.76 9.72 6.42
CA THR A 52 4.15 11.00 7.05
C THR A 52 3.63 11.15 8.47
N LYS A 53 2.60 10.37 8.83
CA LYS A 53 2.05 10.29 10.19
C LYS A 53 2.89 9.45 11.16
N LEU A 54 3.91 8.76 10.64
CA LEU A 54 4.79 7.88 11.42
C LEU A 54 6.03 8.67 11.87
N ASP A 55 5.86 9.56 12.84
CA ASP A 55 6.90 10.50 13.31
C ASP A 55 8.22 9.78 13.65
N ASN A 56 8.13 8.60 14.26
CA ASN A 56 9.28 7.80 14.64
C ASN A 56 10.00 7.15 13.45
N LEU A 57 9.32 6.94 12.31
CA LEU A 57 9.93 6.38 11.10
C LEU A 57 10.42 7.46 10.13
N LYS A 58 10.17 8.73 10.43
CA LYS A 58 10.75 9.92 9.76
C LYS A 58 10.74 9.83 8.23
N PHE A 59 9.62 9.42 7.63
CA PHE A 59 9.51 9.17 6.19
C PHE A 59 10.11 10.27 5.29
N ASN A 60 9.91 11.55 5.64
CA ASN A 60 10.40 12.68 4.87
C ASN A 60 11.85 13.11 5.19
N SER A 61 12.56 12.44 6.11
CA SER A 61 13.93 12.85 6.48
C SER A 61 15.00 12.37 5.50
N SER A 62 14.70 11.39 4.65
CA SER A 62 15.63 10.89 3.63
C SER A 62 14.87 10.31 2.45
N PRO A 63 15.31 10.57 1.19
CA PRO A 63 14.69 9.98 0.01
C PRO A 63 14.95 8.46 -0.10
N ALA A 64 15.86 7.91 0.71
CA ALA A 64 16.08 6.47 0.83
C ALA A 64 14.96 5.75 1.59
N ILE A 65 14.04 6.48 2.25
CA ILE A 65 12.89 5.89 2.93
C ILE A 65 11.71 5.93 1.96
N ILE A 66 11.29 4.76 1.49
CA ILE A 66 10.17 4.60 0.56
C ILE A 66 9.07 3.75 1.18
N THR A 67 7.87 3.78 0.63
CA THR A 67 6.82 2.81 0.99
C THR A 67 6.89 1.58 0.10
N ASN A 68 6.32 0.48 0.58
CA ASN A 68 6.06 -0.71 -0.24
C ASN A 68 5.30 -0.36 -1.53
N MET A 69 4.34 0.57 -1.50
CA MET A 69 3.60 0.98 -2.71
C MET A 69 4.45 1.79 -3.70
N MET A 70 5.41 2.59 -3.21
CA MET A 70 6.38 3.25 -4.08
C MET A 70 7.29 2.21 -4.76
N MET A 71 7.73 1.19 -4.02
CA MET A 71 8.51 0.09 -4.60
C MET A 71 7.73 -0.67 -5.68
N GLU A 72 6.42 -0.88 -5.51
CA GLU A 72 5.56 -1.44 -6.57
C GLU A 72 5.54 -0.57 -7.84
N ARG A 73 5.55 0.76 -7.69
CA ARG A 73 5.64 1.66 -8.84
C ARG A 73 7.00 1.61 -9.49
N MET A 74 8.09 1.55 -8.73
CA MET A 74 9.45 1.44 -9.26
C MET A 74 9.69 0.13 -10.02
N ALA A 75 9.25 -0.98 -9.44
CA ALA A 75 9.43 -2.31 -10.02
C ALA A 75 8.56 -2.57 -11.27
N ALA A 76 7.55 -1.74 -11.54
CA ALA A 76 6.71 -1.89 -12.72
C ALA A 76 7.42 -1.40 -13.99
N ASP A 77 7.38 -2.18 -15.06
CA ASP A 77 7.96 -1.81 -16.38
C ASP A 77 7.36 -0.51 -16.95
N ASN A 78 6.08 -0.27 -16.67
CA ASN A 78 5.37 0.97 -17.02
C ASN A 78 5.39 2.01 -15.87
N GLY A 79 6.27 1.80 -14.91
CA GLY A 79 6.52 2.68 -13.77
C GLY A 79 7.37 3.89 -14.11
N PRO A 80 7.48 4.86 -13.19
CA PRO A 80 8.28 6.07 -13.38
C PRO A 80 9.77 5.80 -13.63
N THR A 81 10.28 4.65 -13.18
CA THR A 81 11.69 4.25 -13.33
C THR A 81 11.88 3.12 -14.37
N GLY A 82 10.84 2.77 -15.13
CA GLY A 82 10.90 1.74 -16.18
C GLY A 82 11.32 0.36 -15.65
N GLY A 83 10.84 -0.03 -14.46
CA GLY A 83 11.13 -1.31 -13.82
C GLY A 83 12.39 -1.33 -12.95
N LYS A 84 13.16 -0.23 -12.87
CA LYS A 84 14.40 -0.16 -12.09
C LYS A 84 14.14 0.28 -10.65
N ILE A 85 14.73 -0.42 -9.68
CA ILE A 85 14.63 -0.07 -8.26
C ILE A 85 15.87 0.75 -7.86
N LEU A 86 15.80 2.07 -8.07
CA LEU A 86 16.88 3.01 -7.76
C LEU A 86 16.54 3.83 -6.53
N ARG A 87 17.57 4.25 -5.78
CA ARG A 87 17.40 5.16 -4.65
C ARG A 87 16.90 6.52 -5.14
N PRO A 88 15.73 7.00 -4.68
CA PRO A 88 15.24 8.31 -5.08
C PRO A 88 16.24 9.41 -4.73
N GLY A 89 16.31 10.42 -5.59
CA GLY A 89 17.15 11.61 -5.38
C GLY A 89 18.55 11.51 -5.99
N ASP A 90 19.20 10.34 -5.94
CA ASP A 90 20.54 10.13 -6.52
C ASP A 90 20.65 8.98 -7.52
N ASP A 91 19.55 8.25 -7.76
CA ASP A 91 19.43 7.12 -8.69
C ASP A 91 20.48 6.02 -8.47
N LYS A 92 21.05 5.94 -7.25
CA LYS A 92 22.04 4.91 -6.90
C LYS A 92 21.38 3.53 -6.84
N GLU A 93 22.05 2.54 -7.40
CA GLU A 93 21.69 1.12 -7.22
C GLU A 93 21.96 0.72 -5.75
N PRO A 94 20.94 0.30 -4.98
CA PRO A 94 21.15 -0.03 -3.57
C PRO A 94 21.81 -1.40 -3.39
N GLU A 95 22.82 -1.50 -2.53
CA GLU A 95 23.48 -2.76 -2.18
C GLU A 95 22.87 -3.39 -0.91
N SER A 96 22.04 -2.63 -0.20
CA SER A 96 21.39 -3.06 1.03
C SER A 96 20.00 -2.46 1.23
N PHE A 97 19.07 -3.29 1.70
CA PHE A 97 17.66 -2.95 1.86
C PHE A 97 17.18 -3.31 3.27
N ALA A 98 16.36 -2.46 3.88
CA ALA A 98 15.60 -2.79 5.08
C ALA A 98 14.10 -2.78 4.80
N PHE A 99 13.36 -3.80 5.24
CA PHE A 99 11.90 -3.79 5.30
C PHE A 99 11.44 -3.58 6.72
N VAL A 100 10.59 -2.58 6.93
CA VAL A 100 9.97 -2.27 8.22
C VAL A 100 8.54 -2.78 8.22
N GLN A 101 8.31 -3.94 8.81
CA GLN A 101 6.97 -4.51 8.91
C GLN A 101 6.08 -3.71 9.83
N CYS A 102 4.78 -3.79 9.58
CA CYS A 102 3.74 -3.17 10.40
C CYS A 102 3.92 -1.64 10.53
N ALA A 103 4.46 -0.96 9.50
CA ALA A 103 4.55 0.49 9.48
C ALA A 103 3.15 1.12 9.49
N GLY A 104 2.73 1.64 10.65
CA GLY A 104 1.38 2.17 10.88
C GLY A 104 0.27 1.13 11.05
N SER A 105 0.59 -0.16 11.11
CA SER A 105 -0.38 -1.25 11.39
C SER A 105 -0.06 -1.95 12.69
N ARG A 106 -1.07 -2.55 13.33
CA ARG A 106 -0.93 -3.12 14.68
C ARG A 106 -0.32 -2.09 15.63
N ASP A 107 -0.84 -0.88 15.55
CA ASP A 107 -0.37 0.28 16.31
C ASP A 107 -1.58 1.06 16.82
N GLU A 108 -1.69 1.18 18.14
CA GLU A 108 -2.79 1.88 18.81
C GLU A 108 -2.84 3.37 18.52
N ASN A 109 -1.73 3.97 18.08
CA ASN A 109 -1.69 5.38 17.69
C ASN A 109 -2.05 5.58 16.21
N HIS A 110 -2.20 4.49 15.44
CA HIS A 110 -2.45 4.49 14.01
C HIS A 110 -3.53 3.46 13.64
N LEU A 111 -3.22 2.46 12.79
CA LEU A 111 -4.16 1.37 12.49
C LEU A 111 -3.98 0.24 13.50
N GLU A 112 -4.98 0.04 14.36
CA GLU A 112 -4.97 -1.04 15.36
C GLU A 112 -4.96 -2.44 14.72
N HIS A 113 -5.54 -2.57 13.51
CA HIS A 113 -5.64 -3.84 12.81
C HIS A 113 -4.36 -4.25 12.07
N CYS A 114 -4.30 -5.54 11.74
CA CYS A 114 -3.33 -6.06 10.80
C CYS A 114 -3.79 -5.79 9.37
N SER A 115 -2.89 -5.25 8.55
CA SER A 115 -3.17 -4.98 7.13
C SER A 115 -3.10 -6.19 6.22
N TYR A 116 -2.97 -7.40 6.78
CA TYR A 116 -3.00 -8.72 6.14
C TYR A 116 -1.90 -8.99 5.09
N ILE A 117 -1.66 -8.07 4.16
CA ILE A 117 -0.83 -8.28 2.98
C ILE A 117 0.63 -7.85 3.15
N CYS A 118 0.95 -6.98 4.10
CA CYS A 118 2.28 -6.34 4.20
C CYS A 118 3.44 -7.35 4.32
N CYS A 119 3.28 -8.42 5.12
CA CYS A 119 4.31 -9.47 5.19
C CYS A 119 4.51 -10.18 3.84
N MET A 120 3.41 -10.53 3.16
CA MET A 120 3.47 -11.18 1.84
C MET A 120 4.01 -10.25 0.75
N ALA A 121 3.67 -8.97 0.80
CA ALA A 121 4.21 -7.96 -0.10
C ALA A 121 5.72 -7.85 0.04
N THR A 122 6.26 -7.86 1.27
CA THR A 122 7.71 -7.90 1.48
C THR A 122 8.36 -9.14 0.87
N PHE A 123 7.84 -10.35 1.12
CA PHE A 123 8.41 -11.55 0.51
C PHE A 123 8.39 -11.50 -1.02
N LYS A 124 7.34 -10.93 -1.61
CA LYS A 124 7.28 -10.68 -3.05
C LYS A 124 8.31 -9.64 -3.48
N GLN A 125 8.45 -8.54 -2.76
CA GLN A 125 9.40 -7.48 -3.08
C GLN A 125 10.86 -7.93 -2.93
N MET A 126 11.14 -8.89 -2.04
CA MET A 126 12.44 -9.56 -1.98
C MET A 126 12.77 -10.28 -3.29
N THR A 127 11.79 -10.84 -4.01
CA THR A 127 12.07 -11.46 -5.32
C THR A 127 12.48 -10.42 -6.35
N TYR A 128 11.86 -9.23 -6.34
CA TYR A 128 12.26 -8.12 -7.22
C TYR A 128 13.70 -7.67 -6.94
N ILE A 129 14.07 -7.56 -5.65
CA ILE A 129 15.45 -7.26 -5.25
C ILE A 129 16.39 -8.36 -5.73
N ARG A 130 16.04 -9.64 -5.58
CA ARG A 130 16.91 -10.74 -6.03
C ARG A 130 17.07 -10.85 -7.54
N GLU A 131 16.05 -10.45 -8.30
CA GLU A 131 16.10 -10.40 -9.77
C GLU A 131 17.07 -9.31 -10.27
N GLN A 132 17.15 -8.16 -9.60
CA GLN A 132 17.99 -7.02 -10.02
C GLN A 132 19.35 -6.97 -9.30
N TYR A 133 19.37 -7.34 -8.02
CA TYR A 133 20.50 -7.26 -7.10
C TYR A 133 20.69 -8.59 -6.32
N PRO A 134 21.23 -9.64 -6.97
CA PRO A 134 21.36 -10.98 -6.38
C PRO A 134 22.16 -11.01 -5.06
N GLU A 135 23.14 -10.13 -4.93
CA GLU A 135 24.05 -10.09 -3.76
C GLU A 135 23.64 -9.08 -2.69
N ALA A 136 22.58 -8.29 -2.91
CA ALA A 136 22.20 -7.23 -1.98
C ALA A 136 21.80 -7.80 -0.62
N LYS A 137 22.18 -7.12 0.47
CA LYS A 137 21.76 -7.52 1.82
C LYS A 137 20.33 -7.08 2.07
N ILE A 138 19.48 -7.98 2.57
CA ILE A 138 18.09 -7.68 2.91
C ILE A 138 17.90 -7.88 4.40
N TYR A 139 17.39 -6.88 5.10
CA TYR A 139 17.06 -6.95 6.52
C TYR A 139 15.56 -6.79 6.68
N VAL A 140 14.88 -7.71 7.35
CA VAL A 140 13.43 -7.64 7.59
C VAL A 140 13.20 -7.48 9.09
N PHE A 141 12.73 -6.32 9.51
CA PHE A 141 12.34 -6.03 10.89
C PHE A 141 10.87 -6.34 11.09
N TYR A 142 10.55 -7.29 11.98
CA TYR A 142 9.19 -7.80 12.13
C TYR A 142 8.79 -8.13 13.57
N ILE A 143 7.48 -8.07 13.85
CA ILE A 143 6.89 -8.60 15.09
C ILE A 143 6.54 -10.08 14.89
N ASP A 144 5.68 -10.36 13.90
CA ASP A 144 5.29 -11.68 13.44
C ASP A 144 5.25 -11.69 11.91
N LEU A 145 5.64 -12.80 11.29
CA LEU A 145 5.50 -13.02 9.85
C LEU A 145 4.16 -13.72 9.60
N ARG A 146 3.17 -12.98 9.09
CA ARG A 146 1.81 -13.51 8.86
C ARG A 146 1.63 -13.91 7.40
N THR A 147 1.79 -15.21 7.13
CA THR A 147 1.67 -15.79 5.78
C THR A 147 0.69 -16.97 5.78
N PRO A 148 -0.62 -16.73 5.84
CA PRO A 148 -1.59 -17.80 6.07
C PRO A 148 -1.69 -18.82 4.94
N GLY A 149 -1.95 -20.07 5.29
CA GLY A 149 -2.27 -21.14 4.35
C GLY A 149 -1.13 -21.48 3.39
N ARG A 150 -1.40 -21.39 2.09
CA ARG A 150 -0.44 -21.83 1.05
C ARG A 150 0.78 -20.92 0.92
N TYR A 151 0.76 -19.76 1.57
CA TYR A 151 1.84 -18.79 1.53
C TYR A 151 3.07 -19.17 2.35
N GLU A 152 2.95 -20.14 3.27
CA GLU A 152 4.08 -20.63 4.08
C GLU A 152 5.27 -21.09 3.22
N LYS A 153 5.03 -21.85 2.15
CA LYS A 153 6.11 -22.30 1.25
C LYS A 153 6.82 -21.15 0.55
N PHE A 154 6.08 -20.08 0.24
CA PHE A 154 6.67 -18.89 -0.35
C PHE A 154 7.53 -18.15 0.68
N ARG A 155 7.05 -18.00 1.92
CA ARG A 155 7.84 -17.46 3.03
C ARG A 155 9.12 -18.25 3.28
N GLU A 156 9.02 -19.58 3.44
CA GLU A 156 10.16 -20.46 3.74
C GLU A 156 11.28 -20.28 2.73
N LYS A 157 10.95 -20.34 1.42
CA LYS A 157 11.91 -20.15 0.34
C LYS A 157 12.70 -18.83 0.47
N LEU A 158 12.03 -17.75 0.86
CA LEU A 158 12.64 -16.43 0.96
C LEU A 158 13.33 -16.21 2.31
N MET A 159 12.98 -16.99 3.34
CA MET A 159 13.70 -17.01 4.62
C MET A 159 15.00 -17.81 4.55
N ASP A 160 15.09 -18.78 3.65
CA ASP A 160 16.31 -19.56 3.37
C ASP A 160 17.36 -18.79 2.54
N ASP A 161 17.05 -17.54 2.17
CA ASP A 161 17.97 -16.65 1.47
C ASP A 161 19.17 -16.29 2.35
N ALA A 162 20.37 -16.73 1.95
CA ALA A 162 21.62 -16.53 2.68
C ALA A 162 22.03 -15.05 2.82
N ASN A 163 21.48 -14.16 1.99
CA ASN A 163 21.72 -12.71 2.04
C ASN A 163 20.56 -11.94 2.70
N ALA A 164 19.58 -12.65 3.29
CA ALA A 164 18.50 -12.06 4.06
C ALA A 164 18.64 -12.35 5.57
N GLU A 165 18.40 -11.33 6.40
CA GLU A 165 18.36 -11.44 7.85
C GLU A 165 17.00 -11.00 8.38
N PHE A 166 16.41 -11.83 9.25
CA PHE A 166 15.10 -11.60 9.83
C PHE A 166 15.25 -11.22 11.30
N ILE A 167 15.06 -9.94 11.59
CA ILE A 167 15.25 -9.35 12.91
C ILE A 167 13.88 -9.22 13.59
N LYS A 168 13.64 -10.02 14.63
CA LYS A 168 12.40 -9.96 15.39
C LYS A 168 12.41 -8.74 16.32
N GLY A 169 11.86 -7.63 15.86
CA GLY A 169 11.83 -6.35 16.55
C GLY A 169 11.00 -5.31 15.81
N LYS A 170 10.20 -4.52 16.53
CA LYS A 170 9.53 -3.34 15.96
C LYS A 170 10.56 -2.22 15.85
N VAL A 171 10.64 -1.57 14.69
CA VAL A 171 11.54 -0.43 14.48
C VAL A 171 11.07 0.74 15.34
N ALA A 172 12.01 1.29 16.10
CA ALA A 172 11.79 2.41 16.99
C ALA A 172 12.15 3.73 16.33
N ASP A 173 13.20 3.77 15.51
CA ASP A 173 13.67 4.98 14.85
C ASP A 173 14.34 4.71 13.50
N ILE A 174 14.33 5.69 12.61
CA ILE A 174 15.14 5.72 11.38
C ILE A 174 15.95 7.02 11.37
N ILE A 175 17.24 6.91 11.06
CA ILE A 175 18.18 8.04 11.07
C ILE A 175 18.73 8.20 9.66
N ALA A 176 18.62 9.40 9.10
CA ALA A 176 19.24 9.74 7.81
C ALA A 176 20.77 9.83 7.95
N GLU A 177 21.48 9.31 6.95
CA GLU A 177 22.94 9.30 6.92
C GLU A 177 23.48 10.30 5.88
N ASP A 178 24.68 10.82 6.11
CA ASP A 178 25.30 11.82 5.22
C ASP A 178 25.61 11.27 3.80
N ASP A 179 25.74 9.95 3.66
CA ASP A 179 25.96 9.26 2.37
C ASP A 179 24.67 8.93 1.60
N GLY A 180 23.54 9.47 2.07
CA GLY A 180 22.21 9.28 1.50
C GLY A 180 21.53 7.97 1.90
N GLY A 181 22.20 7.10 2.66
CA GLY A 181 21.58 5.91 3.26
C GLY A 181 20.74 6.24 4.50
N VAL A 182 20.32 5.20 5.21
CA VAL A 182 19.65 5.33 6.51
C VAL A 182 20.08 4.24 7.49
N THR A 183 20.08 4.56 8.77
CA THR A 183 20.23 3.59 9.87
C THR A 183 18.88 3.28 10.49
N VAL A 184 18.49 2.01 10.45
CA VAL A 184 17.26 1.49 11.06
C VAL A 184 17.55 0.99 12.47
N VAL A 185 16.81 1.51 13.45
CA VAL A 185 17.03 1.24 14.87
C VAL A 185 15.87 0.43 15.44
N ALA A 186 16.16 -0.72 16.04
CA ALA A 186 15.17 -1.59 16.67
C ALA A 186 15.75 -2.26 17.93
N GLU A 187 14.88 -2.85 18.73
CA GLU A 187 15.28 -3.83 19.75
C GLU A 187 15.02 -5.24 19.20
N ASN A 188 16.03 -6.10 19.25
CA ASN A 188 15.84 -7.51 18.92
C ASN A 188 15.23 -8.23 20.13
N ALA A 189 13.96 -8.61 20.01
CA ALA A 189 13.19 -9.24 21.07
C ALA A 189 13.69 -10.63 21.47
N LEU A 190 14.52 -11.28 20.65
CA LEU A 190 15.11 -12.58 20.98
C LEU A 190 16.37 -12.45 21.85
N THR A 191 17.13 -11.38 21.67
CA THR A 191 18.41 -11.15 22.38
C THR A 191 18.32 -10.07 23.45
N GLY A 192 17.28 -9.22 23.41
CA GLY A 192 17.15 -8.03 24.26
C GLY A 192 18.17 -6.93 23.93
N THR A 193 18.81 -7.00 22.75
CA THR A 193 19.85 -6.05 22.37
C THR A 193 19.35 -5.03 21.37
N LYS A 194 19.80 -3.78 21.50
CA LYS A 194 19.60 -2.75 20.48
C LYS A 194 20.33 -3.12 19.20
N VAL A 195 19.62 -3.06 18.08
CA VAL A 195 20.14 -3.24 16.72
C VAL A 195 20.14 -1.89 16.02
N GLN A 196 21.24 -1.58 15.34
CA GLN A 196 21.37 -0.43 14.45
C GLN A 196 21.92 -0.96 13.13
N GLN A 197 21.07 -0.97 12.10
CA GLN A 197 21.43 -1.52 10.80
C GLN A 197 21.41 -0.41 9.76
N LYS A 198 22.58 -0.05 9.25
CA LYS A 198 22.73 0.86 8.12
C LYS A 198 22.37 0.14 6.82
N VAL A 199 21.59 0.79 5.97
CA VAL A 199 21.17 0.32 4.65
C VAL A 199 21.13 1.46 3.63
N ASP A 200 21.25 1.14 2.34
CA ASP A 200 21.13 2.12 1.26
C ASP A 200 19.67 2.55 1.06
N MET A 201 18.70 1.65 1.28
CA MET A 201 17.27 1.92 1.09
C MET A 201 16.41 1.24 2.17
N CYS A 202 15.42 1.94 2.68
CA CYS A 202 14.46 1.44 3.67
C CYS A 202 13.04 1.47 3.09
N ILE A 203 12.33 0.36 3.17
CA ILE A 203 10.97 0.17 2.69
C ILE A 203 10.04 0.03 3.89
N LEU A 204 9.16 1.00 4.06
CA LEU A 204 8.06 0.96 5.02
C LEU A 204 6.94 0.09 4.44
N ALA A 205 6.66 -1.06 5.05
CA ALA A 205 5.52 -1.89 4.67
C ALA A 205 4.23 -1.31 5.28
N THR A 206 3.74 -0.23 4.67
CA THR A 206 2.61 0.55 5.19
C THR A 206 1.30 -0.22 5.06
N GLY A 207 0.37 0.13 5.97
CA GLY A 207 -0.92 -0.55 6.10
C GLY A 207 -1.95 -0.23 5.02
N MET A 208 -3.05 -0.98 5.07
CA MET A 208 -4.25 -0.77 4.27
C MET A 208 -5.30 -0.06 5.13
N GLN A 209 -5.68 1.16 4.74
CA GLN A 209 -6.81 1.89 5.31
C GLN A 209 -8.02 1.83 4.36
N PRO A 210 -9.25 1.72 4.86
CA PRO A 210 -10.44 1.70 4.02
C PRO A 210 -10.56 3.00 3.21
N ALA A 211 -10.94 2.90 1.93
CA ALA A 211 -10.93 4.05 1.03
C ALA A 211 -12.00 5.10 1.35
N LEU A 212 -13.15 4.67 1.91
CA LEU A 212 -14.23 5.59 2.28
C LEU A 212 -13.87 6.47 3.48
N GLY A 213 -13.15 5.93 4.47
CA GLY A 213 -12.81 6.63 5.71
C GLY A 213 -14.02 7.38 6.30
N GLU A 214 -13.82 8.67 6.58
CA GLU A 214 -14.85 9.55 7.16
C GLU A 214 -16.06 9.80 6.25
N GLN A 215 -15.91 9.62 4.93
CA GLN A 215 -17.00 9.87 3.97
C GLN A 215 -18.13 8.84 4.06
N ALA A 216 -17.88 7.68 4.69
CA ALA A 216 -18.88 6.62 4.84
C ALA A 216 -20.16 7.13 5.51
N GLY A 217 -20.04 7.97 6.55
CA GLY A 217 -21.19 8.52 7.28
C GLY A 217 -22.06 9.43 6.41
N ALA A 218 -21.45 10.29 5.59
CA ALA A 218 -22.17 11.16 4.65
C ALA A 218 -22.92 10.37 3.57
N LEU A 219 -22.46 9.17 3.26
CA LEU A 219 -23.07 8.24 2.30
C LEU A 219 -24.09 7.29 2.96
N GLY A 220 -24.33 7.41 4.26
CA GLY A 220 -25.24 6.52 5.00
C GLY A 220 -24.72 5.09 5.13
N VAL A 221 -23.40 4.90 5.05
CA VAL A 221 -22.74 3.59 5.10
C VAL A 221 -22.25 3.31 6.50
N THR A 222 -22.66 2.18 7.06
CA THR A 222 -22.19 1.71 8.37
C THR A 222 -20.78 1.14 8.26
N THR A 223 -19.91 1.47 9.20
CA THR A 223 -18.53 0.94 9.30
C THR A 223 -18.25 0.30 10.65
N ASP A 224 -17.24 -0.56 10.72
CA ASP A 224 -16.71 -1.10 11.96
C ASP A 224 -15.78 -0.10 12.67
N GLY A 225 -15.22 -0.50 13.81
CA GLY A 225 -14.30 0.34 14.59
C GLY A 225 -12.99 0.70 13.86
N ASN A 226 -12.66 -0.01 12.77
CA ASN A 226 -11.49 0.26 11.92
C ASN A 226 -11.86 1.02 10.64
N GLY A 227 -13.13 1.41 10.48
CA GLY A 227 -13.65 2.14 9.32
C GLY A 227 -13.97 1.27 8.10
N PHE A 228 -13.91 -0.06 8.20
CA PHE A 228 -14.31 -0.93 7.09
C PHE A 228 -15.83 -1.05 7.01
N VAL A 229 -16.36 -1.16 5.80
CA VAL A 229 -17.80 -1.20 5.53
C VAL A 229 -18.43 -2.47 6.09
N VAL A 230 -19.45 -2.29 6.92
CA VAL A 230 -20.32 -3.36 7.42
C VAL A 230 -21.49 -3.51 6.45
N SER A 231 -21.71 -4.73 5.97
CA SER A 231 -22.85 -4.99 5.08
C SER A 231 -24.16 -4.93 5.86
N GLU A 232 -25.18 -4.31 5.27
CA GLU A 232 -26.54 -4.26 5.77
C GLU A 232 -27.50 -4.77 4.67
N PRO A 233 -27.58 -6.10 4.47
CA PRO A 233 -28.37 -6.67 3.38
C PRO A 233 -29.86 -6.31 3.44
N GLU A 234 -30.39 -6.10 4.63
CA GLU A 234 -31.78 -5.66 4.86
C GLU A 234 -32.06 -4.28 4.23
N LYS A 235 -31.02 -3.44 4.09
CA LYS A 235 -31.05 -2.12 3.44
C LYS A 235 -30.55 -2.17 1.99
N GLY A 236 -30.26 -3.35 1.45
CA GLY A 236 -29.67 -3.49 0.12
C GLY A 236 -28.19 -3.09 0.03
N MET A 237 -27.48 -2.91 1.15
CA MET A 237 -26.07 -2.47 1.14
C MET A 237 -25.12 -3.63 1.41
N ILE A 238 -24.19 -3.90 0.49
CA ILE A 238 -23.27 -5.04 0.57
C ILE A 238 -21.83 -4.57 0.37
N ALA A 239 -20.92 -4.99 1.23
CA ALA A 239 -19.49 -4.69 1.09
C ALA A 239 -18.75 -5.82 0.36
N ALA A 240 -17.75 -5.45 -0.44
CA ALA A 240 -16.93 -6.37 -1.21
C ALA A 240 -15.45 -5.97 -1.20
N GLY A 241 -14.57 -6.97 -1.24
CA GLY A 241 -13.12 -6.78 -1.28
C GLY A 241 -12.60 -5.95 -0.12
N CYS A 242 -11.62 -5.09 -0.42
CA CYS A 242 -10.97 -4.29 0.62
C CYS A 242 -11.85 -3.22 1.27
N ALA A 243 -13.04 -2.94 0.73
CA ALA A 243 -14.01 -2.09 1.42
C ALA A 243 -14.50 -2.74 2.73
N LYS A 244 -14.52 -4.08 2.78
CA LYS A 244 -15.01 -4.87 3.93
C LYS A 244 -13.92 -5.19 4.95
N SER A 245 -12.67 -5.33 4.53
CA SER A 245 -11.54 -5.70 5.40
C SER A 245 -10.22 -5.61 4.64
N SER A 246 -9.09 -5.48 5.33
CA SER A 246 -7.78 -5.75 4.72
C SER A 246 -7.70 -7.20 4.22
N ALA A 247 -7.37 -7.39 2.95
CA ALA A 247 -7.39 -8.70 2.30
C ALA A 247 -6.47 -8.78 1.08
N ASP A 248 -6.07 -9.99 0.70
CA ASP A 248 -5.41 -10.26 -0.58
C ASP A 248 -6.40 -10.25 -1.76
N VAL A 249 -5.85 -10.32 -2.98
CA VAL A 249 -6.64 -10.32 -4.22
C VAL A 249 -7.55 -11.55 -4.31
N TYR A 250 -7.11 -12.72 -3.84
CA TYR A 250 -7.87 -13.96 -3.93
C TYR A 250 -9.13 -13.90 -3.06
N THR A 251 -8.96 -13.49 -1.80
CA THR A 251 -10.02 -13.27 -0.82
C THR A 251 -10.97 -12.17 -1.28
N CYS A 252 -10.43 -11.09 -1.87
CA CYS A 252 -11.25 -10.07 -2.52
C CYS A 252 -12.14 -10.67 -3.62
N GLY A 253 -11.57 -11.47 -4.53
CA GLY A 253 -12.33 -12.14 -5.58
C GLY A 253 -13.49 -12.97 -5.05
N GLN A 254 -13.24 -13.81 -4.04
CA GLN A 254 -14.29 -14.60 -3.38
C GLN A 254 -15.39 -13.72 -2.77
N SER A 255 -15.00 -12.69 -2.02
CA SER A 255 -15.94 -11.78 -1.36
C SER A 255 -16.80 -11.01 -2.36
N SER A 256 -16.24 -10.61 -3.51
CA SER A 256 -16.95 -9.89 -4.57
C SER A 256 -17.94 -10.79 -5.29
N THR A 257 -17.59 -12.05 -5.56
CA THR A 257 -18.55 -13.03 -6.12
C THR A 257 -19.73 -13.26 -5.16
N ALA A 258 -19.45 -13.41 -3.87
CA ALA A 258 -20.50 -13.53 -2.85
C ALA A 258 -21.39 -12.29 -2.78
N ALA A 259 -20.80 -11.10 -2.85
CA ALA A 259 -21.53 -9.84 -2.84
C ALA A 259 -22.46 -9.70 -4.06
N ALA A 260 -21.99 -10.06 -5.25
CA ALA A 260 -22.80 -10.04 -6.46
C ALA A 260 -24.02 -10.98 -6.35
N LEU A 261 -23.84 -12.21 -5.85
CA LEU A 261 -24.94 -13.14 -5.62
C LEU A 261 -25.96 -12.60 -4.62
N LYS A 262 -25.48 -12.01 -3.52
CA LYS A 262 -26.37 -11.45 -2.49
C LYS A 262 -27.15 -10.24 -3.03
N ALA A 263 -26.52 -9.38 -3.83
CA ALA A 263 -27.15 -8.22 -4.46
C ALA A 263 -28.31 -8.65 -5.37
N ILE A 264 -28.08 -9.66 -6.22
CA ILE A 264 -29.12 -10.22 -7.10
C ILE A 264 -30.30 -10.79 -6.31
N GLN A 265 -30.04 -11.42 -5.17
CA GLN A 265 -31.09 -12.01 -4.32
C GLN A 265 -31.97 -10.96 -3.65
N ILE A 266 -31.44 -9.77 -3.35
CA ILE A 266 -32.21 -8.67 -2.73
C ILE A 266 -33.16 -8.03 -3.74
N GLY A 267 -32.77 -7.98 -5.02
CA GLY A 267 -33.61 -7.42 -6.08
C GLY A 267 -34.73 -8.33 -6.58
N ARG A 268 -34.94 -9.51 -5.97
CA ARG A 268 -36.02 -10.46 -6.30
C ARG A 268 -37.11 -10.40 -5.24
#